data_AF-A0A955NKK8-F1
#
_entry.id   AF-A0A955NKK8-F1
#
_cell.length_a   1.000
_cell.length_b   1.000
_cell.length_c   1.000
_cell.angle_alpha   90.00
_cell.angle_beta   90.00
_cell.angle_gamma   90.00
#
_symmetry.space_group_name_H-M   'P 1'
#
loop_
_entity.id
_entity.type
_entity.pdbx_description
1 polymer ?
#
loop_
_entity_poly.entity_id
_entity_poly.type
_entity_poly.pdbx_seq_one_letter_code
_entity_poly.pdbx_strand_id
1 'polypeptide(L)'
;LWAFYEVHPGLLPDTVRAEPDAVFAYFIGHQLPPGLTGLILAGLFAASMSTLSSDLNSLGSVVVDDFYNKIKKNATDTQRLRFSRASVLVSGIIGIFLAIALTRVQSIVDAAFWFASIMAGGMMGMFFVGLFTQRCSKPGLYAGLVVGVTFIVWATLTSPMDPNVATWYPKFSIHMFWLGPLGNIVVFVAAYLFSLVLTPGYVAPEGLTIYGKPRTGPAPEVLQRKEAAEDAS
;
A
#
# COMPACT_ATOMS: atom_id res chain seq x y z
N LEU A 1 -29.09 7.50 -1.86
CA LEU A 1 -29.50 6.08 -1.68
C LEU A 1 -30.03 5.84 -0.28
N TRP A 2 -29.20 6.05 0.76
CA TRP A 2 -29.64 5.94 2.16
C TRP A 2 -30.93 6.74 2.44
N ALA A 3 -30.93 8.05 2.15
CA ALA A 3 -32.13 8.89 2.30
C ALA A 3 -33.32 8.51 1.39
N PHE A 4 -33.08 7.85 0.25
CA PHE A 4 -34.16 7.43 -0.66
C PHE A 4 -34.92 6.22 -0.11
N TYR A 5 -34.19 5.24 0.43
CA TYR A 5 -34.76 4.04 1.03
C TYR A 5 -35.26 4.26 2.46
N GLU A 6 -34.85 5.34 3.13
CA GLU A 6 -35.45 5.79 4.38
C GLU A 6 -36.90 6.26 4.18
N VAL A 7 -37.17 6.93 3.06
CA VAL A 7 -38.52 7.41 2.69
C VAL A 7 -39.38 6.31 2.05
N HIS A 8 -38.76 5.32 1.38
CA HIS A 8 -39.46 4.22 0.70
C HIS A 8 -38.97 2.83 1.18
N PRO A 9 -39.22 2.47 2.45
CA PRO A 9 -38.66 1.25 3.03
C PRO A 9 -39.18 -0.04 2.38
N GLY A 10 -40.38 -0.02 1.77
CA GLY A 10 -40.98 -1.18 1.10
C GLY A 10 -40.39 -1.51 -0.29
N LEU A 11 -39.51 -0.66 -0.84
CA LEU A 11 -38.91 -0.85 -2.16
C LEU A 11 -37.57 -1.58 -2.15
N LEU A 12 -37.05 -1.94 -0.96
CA LEU A 12 -35.80 -2.67 -0.82
C LEU A 12 -36.08 -4.04 -0.18
N PRO A 13 -35.93 -5.16 -0.94
CA PRO A 13 -36.06 -6.50 -0.37
C PRO A 13 -35.06 -6.71 0.77
N ASP A 14 -35.47 -7.40 1.82
CA ASP A 14 -34.62 -7.67 2.99
C ASP A 14 -33.33 -8.42 2.63
N THR A 15 -33.36 -9.22 1.56
CA THR A 15 -32.19 -9.93 1.02
C THR A 15 -31.12 -8.98 0.47
N VAL A 16 -31.51 -7.90 -0.22
CA VAL A 16 -30.60 -6.89 -0.75
C VAL A 16 -30.13 -5.94 0.35
N ARG A 17 -30.99 -5.68 1.34
CA ARG A 17 -30.64 -4.87 2.51
C ARG A 17 -29.53 -5.53 3.35
N ALA A 18 -29.47 -6.86 3.36
CA ALA A 18 -28.43 -7.63 4.03
C ALA A 18 -27.07 -7.59 3.30
N GLU A 19 -27.03 -7.14 2.03
CA GLU A 19 -25.82 -7.03 1.20
C GLU A 19 -25.57 -5.56 0.83
N PRO A 20 -24.82 -4.79 1.66
CA PRO A 20 -24.63 -3.36 1.47
C PRO A 20 -24.11 -2.98 0.07
N ASP A 21 -23.25 -3.84 -0.50
CA ASP A 21 -22.62 -3.63 -1.79
C ASP A 21 -23.61 -3.80 -2.97
N ALA A 22 -24.70 -4.56 -2.79
CA ALA A 22 -25.70 -4.83 -3.83
C ALA A 22 -26.76 -3.71 -3.95
N VAL A 23 -26.94 -2.88 -2.91
CA VAL A 23 -27.97 -1.83 -2.85
C VAL A 23 -27.84 -0.83 -4.00
N PHE A 24 -26.61 -0.47 -4.37
CA PHE A 24 -26.36 0.46 -5.47
C PHE A 24 -26.79 -0.11 -6.83
N ALA A 25 -26.38 -1.35 -7.11
CA ALA A 25 -26.73 -2.04 -8.35
C ALA A 25 -28.25 -2.27 -8.46
N TYR A 26 -28.89 -2.63 -7.35
CA TYR A 26 -30.34 -2.82 -7.28
C TYR A 26 -31.10 -1.54 -7.62
N PHE A 27 -30.68 -0.40 -7.07
CA PHE A 27 -31.28 0.90 -7.34
C PHE A 27 -31.18 1.29 -8.82
N ILE A 28 -30.03 1.09 -9.45
CA ILE A 28 -29.83 1.41 -10.88
C ILE A 28 -30.74 0.56 -11.77
N GLY A 29 -30.93 -0.73 -11.42
CA GLY A 29 -31.74 -1.65 -12.21
C GLY A 29 -33.25 -1.47 -12.07
N HIS A 30 -33.74 -0.99 -10.92
CA HIS A 30 -35.18 -0.98 -10.61
C HIS A 30 -35.80 0.42 -10.53
N GLN A 31 -35.01 1.45 -10.22
CA GLN A 31 -35.56 2.78 -9.90
C GLN A 31 -35.23 3.84 -10.96
N LEU A 32 -34.36 3.53 -11.93
CA LEU A 32 -33.96 4.48 -12.96
C LEU A 32 -34.67 4.22 -14.30
N PRO A 33 -34.99 5.28 -15.05
CA PRO A 33 -35.59 5.14 -16.37
C PRO A 33 -34.59 4.53 -17.38
N PRO A 34 -35.11 3.77 -18.37
CA PRO A 34 -34.27 3.23 -19.45
C PRO A 34 -33.57 4.39 -20.19
N GLY A 35 -32.30 4.19 -20.51
CA GLY A 35 -31.41 5.24 -21.04
C GLY A 35 -30.47 5.83 -19.98
N LEU A 36 -31.01 6.26 -18.82
CA LEU A 36 -30.16 6.78 -17.73
C LEU A 36 -29.35 5.65 -17.08
N THR A 37 -29.95 4.47 -16.91
CA THR A 37 -29.24 3.26 -16.48
C THR A 37 -28.04 2.96 -17.40
N GLY A 38 -28.25 3.04 -18.72
CA GLY A 38 -27.19 2.81 -19.70
C GLY A 38 -26.06 3.85 -19.61
N LEU A 39 -26.41 5.12 -19.41
CA LEU A 39 -25.43 6.19 -19.22
C LEU A 39 -24.57 5.98 -17.97
N ILE A 40 -25.19 5.60 -16.85
CA ILE A 40 -24.48 5.33 -15.59
C ILE A 40 -23.56 4.12 -15.73
N LEU A 41 -24.03 3.03 -16.34
CA LEU A 41 -23.21 1.85 -16.58
C LEU A 41 -22.02 2.17 -17.50
N ALA A 42 -22.23 2.95 -18.56
CA ALA A 42 -21.15 3.39 -19.45
C ALA A 42 -20.10 4.21 -18.69
N GLY A 43 -20.53 5.17 -17.86
CA GLY A 43 -19.63 5.95 -17.01
C GLY A 43 -18.87 5.09 -15.98
N LEU A 44 -19.55 4.11 -15.37
CA LEU A 44 -18.96 3.19 -14.41
C LEU A 44 -17.88 2.31 -15.04
N PHE A 45 -18.15 1.76 -16.23
CA PHE A 45 -17.16 0.99 -16.97
C PHE A 45 -15.99 1.86 -17.43
N ALA A 46 -16.25 3.06 -17.92
CA ALA A 46 -15.19 4.00 -18.31
C ALA A 46 -14.28 4.36 -17.14
N ALA A 47 -14.84 4.69 -15.97
CA ALA A 47 -14.09 5.00 -14.76
C ALA A 47 -13.27 3.79 -14.25
N SER A 48 -13.87 2.60 -14.25
CA SER A 48 -13.20 1.35 -13.89
C SER A 48 -12.02 1.05 -14.83
N MET A 49 -12.22 1.16 -16.15
CA MET A 49 -11.16 0.93 -17.14
C MET A 49 -10.03 1.95 -17.04
N SER A 50 -10.33 3.22 -16.74
CA SER A 50 -9.31 4.25 -16.52
C SER A 50 -8.42 3.94 -15.32
N THR A 51 -9.00 3.47 -14.22
CA THR A 51 -8.25 3.11 -13.01
C THR A 51 -7.40 1.87 -13.27
N LEU A 52 -8.02 0.81 -13.81
CA LEU A 52 -7.34 -0.45 -14.12
C LEU A 52 -6.17 -0.27 -15.09
N SER A 53 -6.35 0.53 -16.14
CA SER A 53 -5.27 0.80 -17.10
C SER A 53 -4.10 1.56 -16.46
N SER A 54 -4.39 2.52 -15.58
CA SER A 54 -3.36 3.28 -14.85
C SER A 54 -2.58 2.40 -13.88
N ASP A 55 -3.28 1.57 -13.10
CA ASP A 55 -2.67 0.65 -12.13
C ASP A 55 -1.79 -0.40 -12.83
N LEU A 56 -2.30 -1.04 -13.88
CA LEU A 56 -1.55 -2.02 -14.65
C LEU A 56 -0.32 -1.39 -15.31
N ASN A 57 -0.45 -0.18 -15.89
CA ASN A 57 0.67 0.50 -16.52
C ASN A 57 1.77 0.88 -15.50
N SER A 58 1.37 1.35 -14.31
CA SER A 58 2.31 1.63 -13.23
C SER A 58 3.03 0.36 -12.75
N LEU A 59 2.29 -0.73 -12.53
CA LEU A 59 2.85 -2.04 -12.16
C LEU A 59 3.85 -2.55 -13.20
N GLY A 60 3.50 -2.47 -14.49
CA GLY A 60 4.40 -2.86 -15.57
C GLY A 60 5.69 -2.05 -15.60
N SER A 61 5.62 -0.76 -15.26
CA SER A 61 6.79 0.13 -15.18
C SER A 61 7.66 -0.20 -13.96
N VAL A 62 7.05 -0.33 -12.78
CA VAL A 62 7.75 -0.71 -11.53
C VAL A 62 8.45 -2.06 -11.68
N VAL A 63 7.79 -3.06 -12.28
CA VAL A 63 8.39 -4.38 -12.50
C VAL A 63 9.61 -4.30 -13.43
N VAL A 64 9.58 -3.44 -14.44
CA VAL A 64 10.74 -3.22 -15.30
C VAL A 64 11.86 -2.51 -14.56
N ASP A 65 11.57 -1.41 -13.87
CA ASP A 65 12.59 -0.57 -13.26
C ASP A 65 13.22 -1.23 -12.02
N ASP A 66 12.41 -1.86 -11.17
CA ASP A 66 12.88 -2.45 -9.93
C ASP A 66 13.51 -3.83 -10.09
N PHE A 67 13.05 -4.63 -11.06
CA PHE A 67 13.51 -6.01 -11.26
C PHE A 67 14.25 -6.19 -12.57
N TYR A 68 13.61 -5.90 -13.70
CA TYR A 68 14.16 -6.24 -15.02
C TYR A 68 15.47 -5.51 -15.32
N ASN A 69 15.55 -4.21 -15.01
CA ASN A 69 16.74 -3.39 -15.23
C ASN A 69 17.92 -3.79 -14.32
N LYS A 70 17.62 -4.31 -13.12
CA LYS A 70 18.67 -4.82 -12.21
C LYS A 70 19.21 -6.18 -12.66
N ILE A 71 18.35 -7.03 -13.22
CA ILE A 71 18.72 -8.36 -13.73
C ILE A 71 19.47 -8.23 -15.07
N LYS A 72 19.00 -7.36 -15.97
CA LYS A 72 19.57 -7.16 -17.30
C LYS A 72 19.96 -5.68 -17.50
N LYS A 73 21.17 -5.35 -17.04
CA LYS A 73 21.72 -3.97 -17.05
C LYS A 73 21.78 -3.31 -18.45
N ASN A 74 21.88 -4.11 -19.53
CA ASN A 74 21.94 -3.63 -20.92
C ASN A 74 20.71 -4.06 -21.74
N ALA A 75 19.51 -3.98 -21.15
CA ALA A 75 18.27 -4.24 -21.90
C ALA A 75 17.97 -3.11 -22.89
N THR A 76 17.59 -3.46 -24.12
CA THR A 76 17.10 -2.48 -25.10
C THR A 76 15.68 -2.05 -24.77
N ASP A 77 15.26 -0.87 -25.24
CA ASP A 77 13.91 -0.36 -24.99
C ASP A 77 12.81 -1.30 -25.49
N THR A 78 13.04 -1.96 -26.63
CA THR A 78 12.13 -2.99 -27.16
C THR A 78 11.98 -4.18 -26.22
N GLN A 79 13.05 -4.59 -25.53
CA GLN A 79 13.02 -5.69 -24.56
C GLN A 79 12.28 -5.27 -23.29
N ARG A 80 12.55 -4.06 -22.78
CA ARG A 80 11.84 -3.46 -21.64
C ARG A 80 10.34 -3.37 -21.90
N LEU A 81 9.95 -2.88 -23.07
CA LEU A 81 8.55 -2.74 -23.45
C LEU A 81 7.85 -4.10 -23.56
N ARG A 82 8.51 -5.10 -24.16
CA ARG A 82 7.96 -6.46 -24.24
C ARG A 82 7.78 -7.09 -22.85
N PHE A 83 8.76 -6.90 -21.95
CA PHE A 83 8.67 -7.40 -20.59
C PHE A 83 7.55 -6.70 -19.80
N SER A 84 7.47 -5.37 -19.88
CA SER A 84 6.38 -4.58 -19.27
C SER A 84 5.00 -5.08 -19.72
N ARG A 85 4.79 -5.26 -21.04
CA ARG A 85 3.52 -5.79 -21.57
C ARG A 85 3.21 -7.20 -21.06
N ALA A 86 4.22 -8.07 -20.97
CA ALA A 86 4.05 -9.41 -20.40
C ALA A 86 3.68 -9.36 -18.91
N SER A 87 4.35 -8.49 -18.13
CA SER A 87 4.02 -8.27 -16.72
C SER A 87 2.60 -7.77 -16.54
N VAL A 88 2.14 -6.80 -17.34
CA VAL A 88 0.76 -6.32 -17.33
C VAL A 88 -0.23 -7.45 -17.57
N LEU A 89 0.03 -8.31 -18.57
CA LEU A 89 -0.84 -9.42 -18.92
C LEU A 89 -0.92 -10.45 -17.77
N VAL A 90 0.22 -10.79 -17.17
CA VAL A 90 0.29 -11.70 -16.02
C VAL A 90 -0.43 -11.11 -14.81
N SER A 91 -0.19 -9.84 -14.47
CA SER A 91 -0.86 -9.14 -13.38
C SER A 91 -2.37 -9.05 -13.61
N GLY A 92 -2.83 -8.83 -14.84
CA GLY A 92 -4.25 -8.84 -15.19
C GLY A 92 -4.89 -10.21 -14.97
N ILE A 93 -4.22 -11.30 -15.37
CA ILE A 93 -4.68 -12.68 -15.12
C ILE A 93 -4.79 -12.95 -13.62
N ILE A 94 -3.76 -12.60 -12.85
CA ILE A 94 -3.77 -12.74 -11.38
C ILE A 94 -4.93 -11.92 -10.77
N GLY A 95 -5.15 -10.70 -11.26
CA GLY A 95 -6.25 -9.84 -10.85
C GLY A 95 -7.63 -10.48 -11.10
N ILE A 96 -7.83 -11.15 -12.23
CA ILE A 96 -9.08 -11.89 -12.51
C ILE A 96 -9.28 -13.01 -11.49
N PHE A 97 -8.25 -13.80 -11.19
CA PHE A 97 -8.35 -14.86 -10.18
C PHE A 97 -8.67 -14.30 -8.79
N LEU A 98 -8.03 -13.20 -8.40
CA LEU A 98 -8.30 -12.54 -7.13
C LEU A 98 -9.72 -11.96 -7.08
N ALA A 99 -10.20 -11.36 -8.17
CA ALA A 99 -11.56 -10.85 -8.27
C ALA A 99 -12.60 -11.97 -8.08
N ILE A 100 -12.37 -13.15 -8.67
CA ILE A 100 -13.23 -14.32 -8.46
C ILE A 100 -13.21 -14.76 -6.99
N ALA A 101 -12.04 -14.77 -6.34
CA ALA A 101 -11.93 -15.14 -4.93
C ALA A 101 -12.67 -14.16 -3.99
N LEU A 102 -12.67 -12.86 -4.31
CA LEU A 102 -13.32 -11.82 -3.51
C LEU A 102 -14.86 -11.83 -3.59
N THR A 103 -15.47 -12.55 -4.54
CA THR A 103 -16.93 -12.69 -4.64
C THR A 103 -17.58 -13.33 -3.41
N ARG A 104 -16.80 -14.00 -2.55
CA ARG A 104 -17.27 -14.69 -1.33
C ARG A 104 -17.20 -13.81 -0.07
N VAL A 105 -16.72 -12.58 -0.18
CA VAL A 105 -16.57 -11.68 0.97
C VAL A 105 -17.87 -10.92 1.20
N GLN A 106 -18.26 -10.71 2.47
CA GLN A 106 -19.51 -10.03 2.84
C GLN A 106 -19.54 -8.54 2.45
N SER A 107 -18.40 -7.85 2.53
CA SER A 107 -18.23 -6.50 1.99
C SER A 107 -16.87 -6.35 1.33
N ILE A 108 -16.89 -6.03 0.05
CA ILE A 108 -15.70 -5.75 -0.77
C ILE A 108 -15.08 -4.42 -0.32
N VAL A 109 -15.90 -3.45 0.09
CA VAL A 109 -15.44 -2.14 0.56
C VAL A 109 -14.61 -2.28 1.83
N ASP A 110 -15.08 -3.06 2.80
CA ASP A 110 -14.34 -3.30 4.04
C ASP A 110 -13.04 -4.07 3.80
N ALA A 111 -13.07 -5.07 2.92
CA ALA A 111 -11.88 -5.82 2.53
C ALA A 111 -10.84 -4.93 1.82
N ALA A 112 -11.30 -4.02 0.95
CA ALA A 112 -10.43 -3.07 0.26
C ALA A 112 -9.77 -2.11 1.25
N PHE A 113 -10.53 -1.55 2.21
CA PHE A 113 -9.96 -0.68 3.24
C PHE A 113 -8.99 -1.41 4.17
N TRP A 114 -9.30 -2.66 4.53
CA TRP A 114 -8.41 -3.50 5.33
C TRP A 114 -7.08 -3.73 4.60
N PHE A 115 -7.15 -4.17 3.35
CA PHE A 115 -5.95 -4.42 2.53
C PHE A 115 -5.14 -3.13 2.34
N ALA A 116 -5.80 -2.02 2.03
CA ALA A 116 -5.16 -0.72 1.89
C ALA A 116 -4.46 -0.28 3.19
N SER A 117 -5.08 -0.52 4.35
CA SER A 117 -4.50 -0.14 5.66
C SER A 117 -3.24 -0.93 5.99
N ILE A 118 -3.20 -2.22 5.65
CA ILE A 118 -2.02 -3.08 5.85
C ILE A 118 -0.88 -2.63 4.93
N MET A 119 -1.18 -2.41 3.64
CA MET A 119 -0.17 -2.01 2.66
C MET A 119 0.37 -0.59 2.92
N ALA A 120 -0.50 0.35 3.28
CA ALA A 120 -0.11 1.72 3.63
C ALA A 120 0.58 1.81 5.01
N GLY A 121 0.43 0.78 5.85
CA GLY A 121 1.09 0.68 7.14
C GLY A 121 2.61 0.59 6.97
N GLY A 122 3.31 1.65 7.39
CA GLY A 122 4.78 1.69 7.39
C GLY A 122 5.40 2.41 6.20
N MET A 123 4.76 2.44 5.02
CA MET A 123 5.29 3.14 3.85
C MET A 123 5.45 4.66 4.10
N MET A 124 4.40 5.29 4.65
CA MET A 124 4.43 6.72 4.99
C MET A 124 5.44 7.01 6.11
N GLY A 125 5.54 6.12 7.10
CA GLY A 125 6.45 6.24 8.24
C GLY A 125 7.92 6.23 7.79
N MET A 126 8.28 5.37 6.84
CA MET A 126 9.61 5.37 6.22
C MET A 126 9.90 6.67 5.47
N PHE A 127 8.93 7.16 4.70
CA PHE A 127 9.09 8.40 3.96
C PHE A 127 9.29 9.59 4.90
N PHE A 128 8.50 9.68 5.97
CA PHE A 128 8.62 10.74 6.97
C PHE A 128 9.93 10.68 7.76
N VAL A 129 10.42 9.49 8.12
CA VAL A 129 11.69 9.40 8.83
C VAL A 129 12.84 9.87 7.93
N GLY A 130 12.80 9.54 6.63
CA GLY A 130 13.76 10.03 5.65
C GLY A 130 13.66 11.54 5.38
N LEU A 131 12.45 12.08 5.31
CA LEU A 131 12.22 13.49 4.95
C LEU A 131 12.48 14.45 6.12
N PHE A 132 12.07 14.08 7.33
CA PHE A 132 12.13 14.94 8.52
C PHE A 132 13.33 14.68 9.43
N THR A 133 14.03 13.54 9.29
CA THR A 133 15.12 13.17 10.22
C THR A 133 16.46 13.02 9.50
N GLN A 134 17.44 13.84 9.90
CA GLN A 134 18.83 13.72 9.44
C GLN A 134 19.58 12.54 10.04
N ARG A 135 19.03 11.90 11.07
CA ARG A 135 19.70 10.85 11.82
C ARG A 135 19.29 9.45 11.40
N CYS A 136 18.50 9.27 10.34
CA CYS A 136 18.06 7.94 9.90
C CYS A 136 19.07 7.29 8.95
N SER A 137 19.77 6.26 9.42
CA SER A 137 20.68 5.45 8.62
C SER A 137 19.94 4.30 7.93
N LYS A 138 20.55 3.74 6.87
CA LYS A 138 20.03 2.54 6.18
C LYS A 138 19.76 1.36 7.12
N PRO A 139 20.67 0.94 8.03
CA PRO A 139 20.38 -0.17 8.95
C PRO A 139 19.28 0.16 9.96
N GLY A 140 19.18 1.40 10.44
CA GLY A 140 18.08 1.84 11.30
C GLY A 140 16.72 1.75 10.61
N LEU A 141 16.65 2.17 9.34
CA LEU A 141 15.43 2.07 8.52
C LEU A 141 15.01 0.62 8.30
N TYR A 142 15.93 -0.29 7.99
CA TYR A 142 15.60 -1.71 7.82
C TYR A 142 15.12 -2.35 9.13
N ALA A 143 15.73 -2.03 10.26
CA ALA A 143 15.27 -2.51 11.57
C ALA A 143 13.86 -1.98 11.89
N GLY A 144 13.60 -0.69 11.62
CA GLY A 144 12.28 -0.10 11.78
C GLY A 144 11.21 -0.73 10.87
N LEU A 145 11.57 -1.06 9.62
CA LEU A 145 10.70 -1.79 8.70
C LEU A 145 10.34 -3.17 9.26
N VAL A 146 11.32 -3.95 9.72
CA VAL A 146 11.08 -5.28 10.30
C VAL A 146 10.12 -5.18 11.48
N VAL A 147 10.34 -4.24 12.41
CA VAL A 147 9.45 -4.03 13.56
C VAL A 147 8.05 -3.62 13.13
N GLY A 148 7.92 -2.73 12.14
CA GLY A 148 6.63 -2.33 11.60
C GLY A 148 5.85 -3.47 10.95
N VAL A 149 6.53 -4.29 10.14
CA VAL A 149 5.93 -5.47 9.52
C VAL A 149 5.49 -6.47 10.59
N THR A 150 6.33 -6.75 11.59
CA THR A 150 5.96 -7.63 12.71
C THR A 150 4.75 -7.08 13.47
N PHE A 151 4.68 -5.77 13.71
CA PHE A 151 3.54 -5.13 14.35
C PHE A 151 2.26 -5.26 13.51
N ILE A 152 2.33 -5.00 12.20
CA ILE A 152 1.18 -5.11 11.30
C ILE A 152 0.69 -6.56 11.22
N VAL A 153 1.59 -7.52 11.12
CA VAL A 153 1.26 -8.96 11.13
C VAL A 153 0.59 -9.34 12.46
N TRP A 154 1.17 -8.94 13.59
CA TRP A 154 0.58 -9.17 14.90
C TRP A 154 -0.81 -8.54 15.05
N ALA A 155 -0.97 -7.27 14.67
CA ALA A 155 -2.24 -6.54 14.75
C ALA A 155 -3.30 -7.14 13.82
N THR A 156 -2.91 -7.66 12.66
CA THR A 156 -3.80 -8.31 11.70
C THR A 156 -4.25 -9.69 12.20
N LEU A 157 -3.33 -10.51 12.69
CA LEU A 157 -3.62 -11.86 13.21
C LEU A 157 -4.42 -11.84 14.52
N THR A 158 -4.28 -10.78 15.33
CA THR A 158 -4.97 -10.63 16.62
C THR A 158 -6.20 -9.72 16.52
N SER A 159 -6.54 -9.28 15.31
CA SER A 159 -7.76 -8.50 15.03
C SER A 159 -9.00 -9.37 15.31
N PRO A 160 -10.17 -8.79 15.67
CA PRO A 160 -11.38 -9.54 16.05
C PRO A 160 -11.97 -10.51 15.01
N MET A 161 -11.34 -10.68 13.84
CA MET A 161 -11.80 -11.57 12.77
C MET A 161 -11.64 -13.06 13.08
N ASP A 162 -10.78 -13.46 14.03
CA ASP A 162 -10.62 -14.87 14.40
C ASP A 162 -10.83 -15.11 15.91
N PRO A 163 -11.98 -15.68 16.31
CA PRO A 163 -12.26 -16.03 17.71
C PRO A 163 -11.29 -17.08 18.29
N ASN A 164 -10.57 -17.83 17.44
CA ASN A 164 -9.74 -18.97 17.85
C ASN A 164 -8.24 -18.67 17.95
N VAL A 165 -7.80 -17.45 17.62
CA VAL A 165 -6.37 -17.10 17.71
C VAL A 165 -6.04 -16.65 19.14
N ALA A 166 -5.61 -17.62 19.92
CA ALA A 166 -4.84 -17.55 21.17
C ALA A 166 -5.33 -16.53 22.22
N THR A 167 -6.04 -17.03 23.22
CA THR A 167 -6.46 -16.35 24.46
C THR A 167 -5.34 -15.80 25.35
N TRP A 168 -4.06 -15.98 24.98
CA TRP A 168 -2.88 -15.71 25.82
C TRP A 168 -2.08 -14.46 25.40
N TYR A 169 -2.48 -13.76 24.33
CA TYR A 169 -1.81 -12.55 23.82
C TYR A 169 -2.71 -11.31 23.92
N PRO A 170 -2.14 -10.10 24.10
CA PRO A 170 -2.92 -8.87 24.11
C PRO A 170 -3.62 -8.66 22.76
N LYS A 171 -4.94 -8.52 22.78
CA LYS A 171 -5.75 -8.33 21.56
C LYS A 171 -5.67 -6.88 21.09
N PHE A 172 -5.52 -6.69 19.78
CA PHE A 172 -5.61 -5.36 19.20
C PHE A 172 -7.07 -4.89 19.26
N SER A 173 -7.36 -4.01 20.22
CA SER A 173 -8.72 -3.62 20.59
C SER A 173 -9.22 -2.39 19.83
N ILE A 174 -8.36 -1.78 19.01
CA ILE A 174 -8.64 -0.52 18.30
C ILE A 174 -9.25 -0.86 16.94
N HIS A 175 -10.18 -0.02 16.47
CA HIS A 175 -10.84 -0.20 15.18
C HIS A 175 -9.83 -0.33 14.03
N MET A 176 -10.13 -1.22 13.08
CA MET A 176 -9.25 -1.63 11.98
C MET A 176 -8.63 -0.47 11.17
N PHE A 177 -9.35 0.64 11.01
CA PHE A 177 -8.87 1.83 10.29
C PHE A 177 -7.63 2.49 10.92
N TRP A 178 -7.37 2.24 12.21
CA TRP A 178 -6.20 2.78 12.89
C TRP A 178 -4.92 2.00 12.63
N LEU A 179 -5.01 0.81 12.03
CA LEU A 179 -3.86 -0.05 11.77
C LEU A 179 -2.84 0.63 10.86
N GLY A 180 -3.31 1.33 9.82
CA GLY A 180 -2.44 2.10 8.91
C GLY A 180 -1.67 3.23 9.62
N PRO A 181 -2.36 4.21 10.26
CA PRO A 181 -1.69 5.27 11.01
C PRO A 181 -0.74 4.77 12.11
N LEU A 182 -1.16 3.77 12.90
CA LEU A 182 -0.31 3.21 13.96
C LEU A 182 0.91 2.49 13.40
N GLY A 183 0.76 1.72 12.31
CA GLY A 183 1.89 1.10 11.63
C GLY A 183 2.93 2.12 11.18
N ASN A 184 2.49 3.29 10.69
CA ASN A 184 3.39 4.37 10.28
C ASN A 184 4.13 4.99 11.48
N ILE A 185 3.46 5.20 12.61
CA ILE A 185 4.07 5.70 13.84
C ILE A 185 5.11 4.69 14.37
N VAL A 186 4.77 3.40 14.39
CA VAL A 186 5.67 2.33 14.86
C VAL A 186 6.94 2.29 14.01
N VAL A 187 6.81 2.31 12.68
CA VAL A 187 7.98 2.33 11.78
C VAL A 187 8.82 3.57 11.99
N PHE A 188 8.21 4.75 12.09
CA PHE A 188 8.93 6.01 12.30
C PHE A 188 9.74 5.98 13.60
N VAL A 189 9.10 5.62 14.72
CA VAL A 189 9.73 5.60 16.04
C VAL A 189 10.80 4.51 16.10
N ALA A 190 10.51 3.30 15.62
CA ALA A 190 11.48 2.21 15.60
C ALA A 190 12.70 2.57 14.73
N ALA A 191 12.48 3.05 13.51
CA ALA A 191 13.58 3.44 12.62
C ALA A 191 14.46 4.53 13.25
N TYR A 192 13.85 5.53 13.90
CA TYR A 192 14.57 6.59 14.61
C TYR A 192 15.41 6.04 15.77
N LEU A 193 14.80 5.23 16.65
CA LEU A 193 15.48 4.64 17.81
C LEU A 193 16.61 3.68 17.42
N PHE A 194 16.36 2.77 16.47
CA PHE A 194 17.38 1.86 15.98
C PHE A 194 18.53 2.61 15.31
N SER A 195 18.24 3.72 14.62
CA SER A 195 19.29 4.53 14.04
C SER A 195 20.17 5.23 15.08
N LEU A 196 19.60 5.64 16.23
CA LEU A 196 20.36 6.19 17.36
C LEU A 196 21.30 5.15 17.99
N VAL A 197 20.85 3.90 18.10
CA VAL A 197 21.60 2.82 18.76
C VAL A 197 22.63 2.18 17.82
N LEU A 198 22.24 1.84 16.59
CA LEU A 198 23.08 1.12 15.64
C LEU A 198 24.10 2.01 14.94
N THR A 199 23.78 3.30 14.77
CA THR A 199 24.63 4.25 14.04
C THR A 199 24.71 5.59 14.79
N PRO A 200 25.31 5.62 15.99
CA PRO A 200 25.49 6.85 16.73
C PRO A 200 26.38 7.81 15.91
N GLY A 201 25.83 8.96 15.54
CA GLY A 201 26.54 9.99 14.77
C GLY A 201 26.30 10.00 13.26
N TYR A 202 25.40 9.16 12.73
CA TYR A 202 25.01 9.27 11.32
C TYR A 202 24.30 10.60 11.03
N VAL A 203 24.76 11.27 9.97
CA VAL A 203 24.11 12.47 9.40
C VAL A 203 23.80 12.17 7.93
N ALA A 204 22.53 12.35 7.56
CA ALA A 204 22.04 12.13 6.21
C ALA A 204 22.78 13.04 5.20
N PRO A 205 23.04 12.54 3.97
CA PRO A 205 23.60 13.36 2.89
C PRO A 205 22.80 14.64 2.66
N GLU A 206 23.52 15.69 2.24
CA GLU A 206 22.94 16.99 1.95
C GLU A 206 21.90 16.87 0.81
N GLY A 207 20.75 17.54 0.96
CA GLY A 207 19.64 17.46 -0.01
C GLY A 207 18.68 16.27 0.17
N LEU A 208 18.94 15.32 1.07
CA LEU A 208 18.04 14.19 1.32
C LEU A 208 16.89 14.51 2.30
N THR A 209 17.05 15.55 3.12
CA THR A 209 16.09 15.95 4.18
C THR A 209 15.76 17.44 4.06
N ILE A 210 14.54 17.85 4.42
CA ILE A 210 14.12 19.27 4.36
C ILE A 210 15.03 20.16 5.23
N TYR A 211 15.54 19.62 6.33
CA TYR A 211 16.38 20.35 7.28
C TYR A 211 17.88 20.35 6.93
N GLY A 212 18.27 19.86 5.74
CA GLY A 212 19.67 19.72 5.30
C GLY A 212 20.56 20.90 5.69
N LYS A 213 21.46 20.70 6.66
CA LYS A 213 22.56 21.65 6.91
C LYS A 213 23.74 21.30 6.01
N PRO A 214 24.52 22.30 5.54
CA PRO A 214 25.77 22.05 4.83
C PRO A 214 26.68 21.17 5.67
N ARG A 215 27.27 20.15 5.05
CA ARG A 215 28.12 19.19 5.75
C ARG A 215 29.40 19.88 6.26
N THR A 216 29.46 20.21 7.55
CA THR A 216 30.60 20.92 8.18
C THR A 216 31.68 19.99 8.76
N GLY A 217 31.79 18.73 8.32
CA GLY A 217 32.75 17.77 8.88
C GLY A 217 33.21 16.69 7.89
N PRO A 218 34.37 16.06 8.17
CA PRO A 218 34.92 15.01 7.31
C PRO A 218 33.96 13.81 7.22
N ALA A 219 34.02 13.10 6.09
CA ALA A 219 33.19 11.92 5.84
C ALA A 219 33.33 10.88 6.96
N PRO A 220 32.24 10.20 7.37
CA PRO A 220 32.35 9.00 8.17
C PRO A 220 33.35 8.02 7.56
N GLU A 221 34.20 7.40 8.38
CA GLU A 221 35.29 6.51 7.96
C GLU A 221 34.82 5.39 7.02
N VAL A 222 33.57 4.94 7.18
CA VAL A 222 32.91 3.93 6.34
C VAL A 222 32.67 4.40 4.89
N LEU A 223 32.40 5.69 4.68
CA LEU A 223 32.26 6.27 3.35
C LEU A 223 33.63 6.54 2.73
N GLN A 224 34.60 6.98 3.51
CA GLN A 224 35.99 7.16 3.04
C GLN A 224 36.58 5.85 2.53
N ARG A 225 36.34 4.73 3.24
CA ARG A 225 36.79 3.40 2.81
C ARG A 225 36.09 2.91 1.54
N LYS A 226 34.86 3.36 1.27
CA LYS A 226 34.14 3.03 0.04
C LYS A 226 34.61 3.87 -1.14
N GLU A 227 34.75 5.17 -0.95
CA GLU A 227 35.29 6.10 -1.97
C GLU A 227 36.73 5.70 -2.33
N ALA A 228 37.58 5.39 -1.35
CA ALA A 228 38.93 4.90 -1.60
C ALA A 228 38.99 3.51 -2.27
N ALA A 229 37.96 2.69 -2.15
CA ALA A 229 37.88 1.40 -2.83
C ALA A 229 37.35 1.54 -4.27
N GLU A 230 36.54 2.56 -4.56
CA GLU A 230 36.06 2.92 -5.90
C GLU A 230 37.16 3.63 -6.71
N ASP A 231 37.97 4.48 -6.09
CA ASP A 231 39.10 5.15 -6.74
C ASP A 231 40.29 4.22 -7.03
N ALA A 232 40.33 3.06 -6.37
CA ALA A 232 41.37 2.04 -6.55
C ALA A 232 41.00 0.95 -7.60
N SER A 233 39.82 1.02 -8.19
CA SER A 233 39.31 0.07 -9.20
C SER A 233 39.17 0.71 -10.57
#